data_AF-A0A3M0YEU5-F1
#
_entry.id   AF-A0A3M0YEU5-F1
#
_cell.length_a   1.000
_cell.length_b   1.000
_cell.length_c   1.000
_cell.angle_alpha   90.00
_cell.angle_beta   90.00
_cell.angle_gamma   90.00
#
_symmetry.space_group_name_H-M   'P 1'
#
loop_
_entity.id
_entity.type
_entity.pdbx_description
1 polymer ?
#
loop_
_entity_poly.entity_id
_entity_poly.type
_entity_poly.pdbx_seq_one_letter_code
_entity_poly.pdbx_strand_id
1 'polypeptide(L)' 'MLIRYYPERYEPYGELGNIYYFLHRYEEAGKLYYQAALRLHKAGMTKKAWRLQKALERIAPRYAKRLKQALSKP' A
#
# COMPACT_ATOMS: atom_id res chain seq x y z
N MET A 1 0.97 12.09 -13.84
CA MET A 1 0.70 11.11 -12.75
C MET A 1 0.99 11.75 -11.41
N LEU A 2 -0.01 11.87 -10.52
CA LEU A 2 0.06 12.63 -9.26
C LEU A 2 1.20 12.22 -8.32
N ILE A 3 1.62 10.96 -8.37
CA ILE A 3 2.79 10.44 -7.65
C ILE A 3 4.07 11.26 -7.92
N ARG A 4 4.27 11.79 -9.14
CA ARG A 4 5.46 12.59 -9.48
C ARG A 4 5.51 13.93 -8.76
N TYR A 5 4.35 14.51 -8.45
CA TYR A 5 4.24 15.80 -7.77
C TYR A 5 4.19 15.64 -6.25
N TYR A 6 3.72 14.49 -5.76
CA TYR A 6 3.56 14.22 -4.33
C TYR A 6 4.04 12.82 -3.96
N PRO A 7 5.36 12.53 -4.07
CA PRO A 7 5.90 11.18 -3.89
C PRO A 7 5.84 10.68 -2.44
N GLU A 8 5.69 11.57 -1.45
CA GLU A 8 5.58 11.22 -0.04
C GLU A 8 4.13 11.01 0.41
N ARG A 9 3.15 11.50 -0.36
CA ARG A 9 1.73 11.34 -0.05
C ARG A 9 1.28 9.91 -0.35
N TYR A 10 0.45 9.34 0.53
CA TYR A 10 -0.04 7.97 0.37
C TYR A 10 -1.22 7.88 -0.60
N GLU A 11 -2.01 8.96 -0.71
CA GLU A 11 -3.25 9.04 -1.46
C GLU A 11 -3.04 8.69 -2.94
N PRO A 12 -2.04 9.27 -3.66
CA PRO A 12 -1.85 8.96 -5.07
C PRO A 12 -1.52 7.50 -5.36
N TYR A 13 -0.87 6.81 -4.41
CA TYR A 13 -0.58 5.38 -4.51
C TYR A 13 -1.82 4.54 -4.22
N GLY A 14 -2.59 4.91 -3.20
CA GLY A 14 -3.86 4.25 -2.87
C GLY A 14 -4.88 4.34 -4.00
N GLU A 15 -5.09 5.53 -4.56
CA GLU A 15 -6.05 5.74 -5.65
C GLU A 15 -5.67 4.98 -6.91
N LEU A 16 -4.39 4.98 -7.28
CA LEU A 16 -3.94 4.18 -8.41
C LEU A 16 -4.04 2.68 -8.12
N GLY A 17 -3.78 2.26 -6.88
CA GLY A 17 -3.99 0.89 -6.44
C GLY A 17 -5.45 0.46 -6.62
N ASN A 18 -6.40 1.33 -6.27
CA ASN A 18 -7.83 1.10 -6.49
C ASN A 18 -8.14 0.92 -7.97
N ILE A 19 -7.59 1.77 -8.85
CA ILE A 19 -7.78 1.65 -10.31
C ILE A 19 -7.31 0.26 -10.79
N TYR A 20 -6.11 -0.17 -10.41
CA TYR A 20 -5.62 -1.49 -10.82
C TYR A 20 -6.43 -2.64 -10.19
N TYR A 21 -6.90 -2.47 -8.96
CA TYR A 21 -7.76 -3.45 -8.30
C TYR A 21 -9.08 -3.66 -9.06
N PHE A 22 -9.74 -2.58 -9.47
CA PHE A 22 -10.97 -2.65 -10.29
C PHE A 22 -10.73 -3.26 -11.67
N LEU A 23 -9.51 -3.13 -12.21
CA LEU A 23 -9.09 -3.79 -13.45
C LEU A 23 -8.63 -5.24 -13.24
N HIS A 24 -8.81 -5.81 -12.05
CA HIS A 24 -8.34 -7.16 -11.67
C HIS A 24 -6.83 -7.37 -11.80
N ARG A 25 -6.05 -6.28 -11.88
CA ARG A 25 -4.58 -6.27 -11.94
C ARG A 25 -4.01 -6.27 -10.53
N TYR A 26 -4.18 -7.40 -9.85
CA TYR A 26 -3.92 -7.52 -8.42
C TYR A 26 -2.44 -7.38 -8.02
N GLU A 27 -1.50 -7.76 -8.90
CA GLU A 27 -0.07 -7.61 -8.62
C GLU A 27 0.33 -6.13 -8.60
N GLU A 28 -0.14 -5.33 -9.57
CA GLU A 28 0.09 -3.90 -9.63
C GLU A 28 -0.64 -3.15 -8.51
N ALA A 29 -1.89 -3.52 -8.24
CA ALA A 29 -2.64 -3.00 -7.10
C ALA A 29 -1.90 -3.29 -5.79
N GLY A 30 -1.42 -4.51 -5.61
CA GLY A 30 -0.66 -4.95 -4.45
C GLY A 30 0.61 -4.14 -4.23
N LYS A 31 1.39 -3.90 -5.30
CA LYS A 31 2.59 -3.06 -5.26
C LYS A 31 2.29 -1.63 -4.81
N LEU A 32 1.18 -1.05 -5.27
CA LEU A 32 0.81 0.32 -4.96
C LEU A 32 0.24 0.46 -3.55
N TYR A 33 -0.62 -0.46 -3.12
CA TYR A 33 -1.09 -0.49 -1.73
C TYR A 33 0.06 -0.71 -0.75
N TYR A 34 1.06 -1.51 -1.10
CA TYR A 34 2.29 -1.63 -0.32
C TYR A 34 3.01 -0.29 -0.18
N GLN A 35 3.19 0.43 -1.29
CA GLN A 35 3.82 1.76 -1.28
C GLN A 35 3.00 2.80 -0.49
N ALA A 36 1.67 2.76 -0.57
CA ALA A 36 0.77 3.59 0.22
C ALA A 36 0.89 3.28 1.72
N ALA A 37 0.93 2.00 2.09
CA ALA A 37 1.03 1.57 3.48
C ALA A 37 2.36 1.97 4.13
N LEU A 38 3.48 1.89 3.41
CA LEU A 38 4.77 2.39 3.90
C LEU A 38 4.73 3.90 4.21
N ARG A 39 4.04 4.69 3.37
CA ARG A 39 3.88 6.14 3.57
C ARG A 39 2.96 6.46 4.73
N LEU A 40 1.85 5.74 4.85
CA LEU A 40 0.97 5.82 6.01
C LEU A 40 1.72 5.56 7.30
N HIS A 41 2.57 4.53 7.32
CA HIS A 41 3.39 4.23 8.49
C HIS A 41 4.39 5.35 8.81
N LYS A 42 5.12 5.85 7.80
CA LYS A 42 6.02 7.02 7.96
C LYS A 42 5.29 8.27 8.47
N ALA A 43 4.04 8.46 8.07
CA ALA A 43 3.19 9.56 8.53
C ALA A 43 2.56 9.31 9.92
N GLY A 44 2.97 8.27 10.65
CA GLY A 44 2.43 7.92 11.98
C GLY A 44 1.06 7.25 11.95
N MET A 45 0.47 7.02 10.77
CA MET A 45 -0.83 6.39 10.58
C MET A 45 -0.74 4.86 10.56
N THR A 46 -0.03 4.26 11.51
CA THR A 46 0.29 2.82 11.56
C THR A 46 -0.95 1.93 11.54
N LYS A 47 -2.06 2.33 12.18
CA LYS A 47 -3.34 1.59 12.12
C LYS A 47 -3.87 1.45 10.68
N LYS A 48 -3.77 2.51 9.86
CA LYS A 48 -4.19 2.47 8.45
C LYS A 48 -3.26 1.58 7.63
N ALA A 49 -1.95 1.63 7.90
CA ALA A 49 -0.98 0.75 7.25
C ALA A 49 -1.29 -0.74 7.52
N TRP A 50 -1.65 -1.11 8.76
CA TRP A 50 -2.07 -2.47 9.10
C TRP A 50 -3.38 -2.91 8.41
N ARG A 51 -4.36 -2.00 8.21
CA ARG A 51 -5.55 -2.32 7.42
C ARG A 51 -5.19 -2.68 5.97
N LEU A 52 -4.30 -1.90 5.36
CA LEU A 52 -3.81 -2.21 4.01
C LEU A 52 -3.03 -3.53 3.98
N GLN A 53 -2.25 -3.84 5.02
CA GLN A 53 -1.58 -5.14 5.13
C GLN A 53 -2.58 -6.29 5.12
N LYS A 54 -3.68 -6.20 5.87
CA LYS A 54 -4.74 -7.21 5.86
C LYS A 54 -5.45 -7.29 4.50
N ALA A 55 -5.70 -6.17 3.83
CA ALA A 55 -6.27 -6.18 2.49
C ALA A 55 -5.34 -6.90 1.49
N LEU A 56 -4.03 -6.66 1.59
CA LEU A 56 -3.01 -7.29 0.76
C LEU A 56 -2.94 -8.82 0.93
N GLU A 57 -3.34 -9.38 2.08
CA GLU A 57 -3.32 -10.83 2.29
C GLU A 57 -4.18 -11.58 1.26
N ARG A 58 -5.27 -10.94 0.81
CA ARG A 58 -6.22 -11.55 -0.14
C ARG A 58 -5.77 -11.45 -1.59
N ILE A 59 -5.11 -10.35 -1.96
CA ILE A 59 -4.85 -10.02 -3.37
C ILE A 59 -3.37 -10.10 -3.75
N ALA A 60 -2.48 -10.05 -2.77
CA ALA A 60 -1.06 -9.82 -2.96
C ALA A 60 -0.26 -10.29 -1.71
N PRO A 61 -0.33 -11.59 -1.35
CA PRO A 61 0.20 -12.11 -0.09
C PRO A 61 1.71 -11.89 0.07
N ARG A 62 2.45 -11.84 -1.03
CA ARG A 62 3.88 -11.49 -1.04
C ARG A 62 4.13 -10.09 -0.47
N TYR A 63 3.32 -9.10 -0.87
CA TYR A 63 3.44 -7.74 -0.37
C TYR A 63 2.91 -7.62 1.06
N ALA A 64 1.87 -8.38 1.43
CA ALA A 64 1.40 -8.45 2.81
C ALA A 64 2.50 -8.93 3.77
N LYS A 65 3.22 -10.00 3.43
CA LYS A 65 4.33 -10.53 4.24
C LYS A 65 5.45 -9.51 4.41
N ARG A 66 5.85 -8.85 3.32
CA ARG A 66 6.88 -7.79 3.35
C ARG A 66 6.43 -6.59 4.18
N LEU A 67 5.16 -6.19 4.05
CA LEU A 67 4.62 -5.07 4.81
C LEU A 67 4.57 -5.38 6.29
N LYS A 68 4.12 -6.58 6.68
CA LYS A 68 4.14 -7.03 8.07
C LYS A 68 5.54 -6.93 8.66
N GLN A 69 6.57 -7.42 7.94
CA GLN A 69 7.96 -7.29 8.37
C GLN A 69 8.42 -5.84 8.50
N ALA A 70 8.00 -4.96 7.57
CA ALA A 70 8.36 -3.55 7.61
C ALA A 70 7.70 -2.80 8.78
N LEU A 71 6.43 -3.08 9.07
CA LEU A 71 5.65 -2.44 10.15
C LEU A 71 6.02 -2.95 11.55
N SER A 72 6.61 -4.15 11.65
CA SER A 72 7.02 -4.74 12.92
C SER A 72 8.44 -4.36 13.33
N LYS A 73 9.19 -3.62 12.51
CA LYS A 73 10.50 -3.10 12.92
C LYS A 73 10.30 -1.88 13.82
N PRO A 74 11.02 -1.81 14.96
CA PRO A 74 10.97 -0.67 15.87
C PRO A 74 11.54 0.61 15.22
#